data_AF-A0A0S8KTD4-F1
#
_entry.id   AF-A0A0S8KTD4-F1
#
_cell.length_a   1.000
_cell.length_b   1.000
_cell.length_c   1.000
_cell.angle_alpha   90.00
_cell.angle_beta   90.00
_cell.angle_gamma   90.00
#
_symmetry.space_group_name_H-M   'P 1'
#
loop_
_entity.id
_entity.type
_entity.pdbx_description
1 polymer ?
#
loop_
_entity_poly.entity_id
_entity_poly.type
_entity_poly.pdbx_seq_one_letter_code
_entity_poly.pdbx_strand_id
1 'polypeptide(L)' 'MLEPSQDRAAQRITELEQRLADLQARLPAHSVPPAMMMEMEEIEEELARLRGILDSGKGRVAS' A
#
# COMPACT_ATOMS: atom_id res chain seq x y z
N MET A 1 9.22 19.22 6.38
CA MET A 1 9.62 18.04 7.16
C MET A 1 8.35 17.28 7.40
N LEU A 2 8.21 16.05 6.87
CA LEU A 2 7.02 15.24 7.17
C LEU A 2 7.08 14.84 8.66
N GLU A 3 5.91 14.67 9.28
CA GLU A 3 5.84 14.20 10.65
C GLU A 3 6.44 12.77 10.74
N PRO A 4 7.17 12.40 11.80
CA PRO A 4 7.83 11.08 11.90
C PRO A 4 6.85 9.89 11.77
N SER A 5 5.57 10.10 12.07
CA SER A 5 4.49 9.13 11.85
C SER A 5 4.10 8.99 10.37
N GLN A 6 4.17 10.08 9.61
CA GLN A 6 3.91 10.09 8.17
C GLN A 6 5.07 9.47 7.39
N ASP A 7 6.31 9.64 7.84
CA ASP A 7 7.48 8.98 7.23
C ASP A 7 7.40 7.46 7.34
N ARG A 8 6.99 6.92 8.49
CA ARG A 8 6.78 5.47 8.66
C ARG A 8 5.66 4.95 7.77
N ALA A 9 4.55 5.70 7.64
CA ALA A 9 3.46 5.34 6.75
C ALA A 9 3.91 5.36 5.27
N ALA A 10 4.69 6.36 4.87
CA ALA A 10 5.25 6.46 3.52
C ALA A 10 6.22 5.29 3.23
N GLN A 11 7.11 4.96 4.16
CA GLN A 11 7.99 3.78 4.04
C GLN A 11 7.19 2.49 3.90
N ARG A 12 6.13 2.33 4.70
CA ARG A 12 5.27 1.15 4.64
C ARG A 12 4.51 1.05 3.31
N ILE A 13 4.03 2.17 2.77
CA ILE A 13 3.43 2.23 1.44
C ILE A 13 4.42 1.75 0.37
N THR A 14 5.66 2.26 0.38
CA THR A 14 6.69 1.85 -0.59
C THR A 14 6.99 0.35 -0.49
N GLU A 15 7.09 -0.21 0.71
CA GLU A 15 7.31 -1.64 0.91
C GLU A 15 6.15 -2.49 0.36
N LEU A 16 4.90 -2.07 0.62
CA LEU A 16 3.70 -2.75 0.13
C LEU A 16 3.56 -2.67 -1.40
N GLU A 17 3.89 -1.52 -2.01
CA GLU A 17 3.91 -1.35 -3.46
C GLU A 17 4.95 -2.27 -4.12
N GLN A 18 6.14 -2.41 -3.52
CA GLN A 18 7.17 -3.33 -4.00
C GLN A 18 6.70 -4.78 -3.91
N ARG A 19 6.11 -5.18 -2.77
CA ARG A 19 5.56 -6.53 -2.60
C ARG A 19 4.46 -6.83 -3.62
N LEU A 20 3.59 -5.86 -3.90
CA LEU A 20 2.53 -6.01 -4.89
C LEU A 20 3.11 -6.19 -6.30
N ALA A 21 4.12 -5.40 -6.67
CA ALA A 21 4.78 -5.50 -7.97
C ALA A 21 5.49 -6.86 -8.13
N ASP A 22 6.19 -7.33 -7.11
CA ASP A 22 6.84 -8.63 -7.10
C ASP A 22 5.83 -9.79 -7.20
N LEU A 23 4.71 -9.67 -6.49
CA LEU A 23 3.63 -10.66 -6.52
C LEU A 23 3.00 -10.72 -7.92
N GLN A 24 2.70 -9.56 -8.52
CA GLN A 24 2.18 -9.43 -9.88
C GLN A 24 3.15 -9.98 -10.94
N ALA A 25 4.45 -9.73 -10.80
CA ALA A 25 5.48 -10.23 -11.71
C ALA A 25 5.61 -11.77 -11.69
N ARG A 26 5.23 -12.41 -10.58
CA ARG A 26 5.28 -13.86 -10.39
C ARG A 26 3.96 -14.57 -10.75
N LEU A 27 2.92 -13.84 -11.14
CA LEU A 27 1.62 -14.45 -11.43
C LEU A 27 1.67 -15.34 -12.67
N PRO A 28 1.05 -16.53 -12.63
CA PRO A 28 0.88 -17.36 -13.81
C PRO A 28 -0.10 -16.71 -14.80
N ALA A 29 0.25 -16.67 -16.10
CA ALA A 29 -0.52 -16.00 -17.15
C ALA A 29 -1.96 -16.53 -17.37
N HIS A 30 -2.28 -17.71 -16.85
CA HIS A 30 -3.54 -18.41 -17.16
C HIS A 30 -4.40 -18.71 -15.93
N SER A 31 -3.85 -18.55 -14.72
CA SER A 31 -4.57 -18.83 -13.48
C SER A 31 -3.85 -18.18 -12.32
N VAL A 32 -4.46 -17.14 -11.75
CA VAL A 32 -3.96 -16.55 -10.51
C VAL A 32 -4.39 -17.45 -9.35
N PRO A 33 -3.46 -17.94 -8.50
CA PRO A 33 -3.83 -18.72 -7.34
C PRO A 33 -4.70 -17.91 -6.37
N PRO A 34 -5.76 -18.49 -5.76
CA PRO A 34 -6.59 -17.79 -4.79
C PRO A 34 -5.80 -17.20 -3.61
N ALA A 35 -4.75 -17.90 -3.16
CA ALA A 35 -3.86 -17.39 -2.11
C ALA A 35 -3.12 -16.10 -2.53
N MET A 36 -2.70 -15.99 -3.79
CA MET A 36 -2.06 -14.79 -4.31
C MET A 36 -3.07 -13.66 -4.50
N MET A 37 -4.31 -13.96 -4.95
CA MET A 37 -5.38 -12.96 -5.01
C MET A 37 -5.69 -12.38 -3.64
N MET A 38 -5.85 -13.22 -2.62
CA MET A 38 -6.08 -12.76 -1.24
C MET A 38 -4.92 -11.91 -0.72
N GLU A 39 -3.66 -12.32 -0.96
CA GLU A 39 -2.50 -11.51 -0.56
C GLU A 39 -2.46 -10.15 -1.28
N MET A 40 -2.79 -10.10 -2.57
CA MET A 40 -2.90 -8.84 -3.31
C MET A 40 -3.99 -7.94 -2.73
N GLU A 41 -5.19 -8.48 -2.47
CA GLU A 41 -6.30 -7.74 -1.88
C GLU A 41 -5.94 -7.16 -0.50
N GLU A 42 -5.27 -7.94 0.35
CA GLU A 42 -4.79 -7.47 1.66
C GLU A 42 -3.78 -6.32 1.53
N ILE A 43 -2.84 -6.44 0.58
CA ILE A 43 -1.83 -5.40 0.31
C ILE A 43 -2.50 -4.12 -0.22
N GLU A 44 -3.43 -4.24 -1.16
CA GLU A 44 -4.16 -3.13 -1.76
C GLU A 44 -5.04 -2.41 -0.73
N GLU A 45 -5.71 -3.15 0.14
CA GLU A 45 -6.55 -2.59 1.20
C GLU A 45 -5.70 -1.81 2.23
N GLU A 46 -4.55 -2.34 2.63
CA GLU A 46 -3.63 -1.65 3.54
C GLU A 46 -3.03 -0.39 2.90
N LEU A 47 -2.69 -0.45 1.61
CA LEU A 47 -2.25 0.73 0.84
C LEU A 47 -3.33 1.82 0.84
N ALA A 48 -4.59 1.45 0.62
CA ALA A 48 -5.72 2.39 0.65
C ALA A 48 -5.87 3.04 2.04
N ARG A 49 -5.77 2.25 3.12
CA ARG A 49 -5.82 2.76 4.50
C ARG A 49 -4.70 3.76 4.78
N LEU A 50 -3.45 3.39 4.49
CA LEU A 50 -2.28 4.23 4.76
C LEU A 50 -2.30 5.52 3.94
N ARG A 51 -2.68 5.44 2.66
CA ARG A 51 -2.85 6.61 1.79
C ARG A 51 -3.96 7.53 2.31
N GLY A 52 -5.09 6.97 2.76
CA GLY A 52 -6.17 7.75 3.38
C GLY A 52 -5.73 8.48 4.65
N ILE A 53 -4.90 7.86 5.48
CA ILE A 53 -4.32 8.49 6.69
C ILE A 53 -3.39 9.64 6.31
N LEU A 54 -2.53 9.45 5.30
CA LEU A 54 -1.61 10.50 4.82
C LEU A 54 -2.37 11.68 4.18
N ASP A 55 -3.42 11.40 3.43
CA ASP A 55 -4.27 12.42 2.79
C ASP A 55 -5.07 13.22 3.84
N SER A 56 -5.70 12.52 4.78
CA SER A 56 -6.42 13.13 5.92
C SER A 56 -5.48 13.92 6.85
N GLY A 57 -4.20 13.57 6.89
CA GLY A 57 -3.16 14.30 7.62
C GLY A 57 -2.73 15.61 6.93
N LYS A 58 -2.72 15.64 5.59
CA LYS A 58 -2.35 16.82 4.80
C LYS A 58 -3.45 17.89 4.75
N GLY A 59 -4.72 17.51 4.92
CA GLY A 59 -5.86 18.45 4.92
C GLY A 59 -6.03 19.29 6.19
N ARG A 60 -5.40 18.95 7.32
CA ARG A 60 -5.58 19.66 8.61
C ARG A 60 -4.61 20.82 8.86
N VAL A 61 -3.64 21.04 7.97
CA VAL A 61 -2.64 22.13 8.09
C VAL A 61 -2.98 23.36 7.23
N ALA A 62 -4.11 23.35 6.53
CA ALA A 62 -4.60 24.47 5.74
C ALA A 62 -5.94 24.99 6.30
N SER A 63 -5.90 25.56 7.51
CA SER A 63 -6.98 26.35 8.12
C SER A 63 -6.39 27.50 8.92
#